data_AF-A0A6P7WHM5-F1
#
_entry.id   AF-A0A6P7WHM5-F1
#
_cell.length_a   1.000
_cell.length_b   1.000
_cell.length_c   1.000
_cell.angle_alpha   90.00
_cell.angle_beta   90.00
_cell.angle_gamma   90.00
#
_symmetry.space_group_name_H-M   'P 1'
#
loop_
_entity.id
_entity.type
_entity.pdbx_description
1 polymer ?
#
loop_
_entity_poly.entity_id
_entity_poly.type
_entity_poly.pdbx_seq_one_letter_code
_entity_poly.pdbx_strand_id
1 'polypeptide(L)'
;MRPLTLVTLLALAVICLCHRDADNSNGAPDAHNTEAIASNPASANAFVKRNKRQYNPNSYGANAVGPDPLEPYREVCELSPDCDELADQIGFEEAYRRFYGPL
;
A
#
# COMPACT_ATOMS: atom_id res chain seq x y z
N MET A 1 27.35 30.93 -20.46
CA MET A 1 27.07 29.92 -19.40
C MET A 1 26.09 30.40 -18.33
N ARG A 2 26.07 31.70 -17.97
CA ARG A 2 25.11 32.27 -17.00
C ARG A 2 23.60 32.22 -17.35
N PRO A 3 23.14 32.28 -18.62
CA PRO A 3 21.70 32.22 -18.88
C PRO A 3 21.16 30.79 -18.73
N LEU A 4 21.98 29.79 -19.02
CA LEU A 4 21.60 28.37 -18.95
C LEU A 4 21.45 27.89 -17.50
N THR A 5 22.27 28.44 -16.59
CA THR A 5 22.12 28.23 -15.15
C THR A 5 20.88 28.92 -14.57
N LEU A 6 20.48 30.06 -15.13
CA LEU A 6 19.24 30.73 -14.70
C LEU A 6 17.99 29.97 -15.13
N VAL A 7 17.97 29.46 -16.37
CA VAL A 7 16.84 28.67 -16.88
C VAL A 7 16.65 27.36 -16.10
N THR A 8 17.75 26.69 -15.74
CA THR A 8 17.71 25.44 -14.98
C THR A 8 17.23 25.65 -13.54
N LEU A 9 17.67 26.71 -12.86
CA LEU A 9 17.18 27.06 -11.52
C LEU A 9 15.69 27.43 -11.53
N LEU A 10 15.22 28.14 -12.57
CA LEU A 10 13.81 28.53 -12.69
C LEU A 10 12.91 27.31 -12.92
N ALA A 11 13.35 26.36 -13.75
CA ALA A 11 12.64 25.10 -13.97
C ALA A 11 12.51 24.26 -12.68
N LEU A 12 13.59 24.14 -11.90
CA LEU A 12 13.56 23.43 -10.61
C LEU A 12 12.65 24.15 -9.59
N ALA A 13 12.66 25.48 -9.55
CA ALA A 13 11.80 26.24 -8.65
C ALA A 13 10.30 26.00 -8.94
N VAL A 14 9.90 25.94 -10.20
CA VAL A 14 8.51 25.64 -10.58
C VAL A 14 8.11 24.22 -10.16
N ILE A 15 8.98 23.22 -10.39
CA ILE A 15 8.71 21.83 -9.99
C ILE A 15 8.58 21.72 -8.46
N CYS A 16 9.47 22.37 -7.70
CA CYS A 16 9.42 22.36 -6.23
C CYS A 16 8.17 23.07 -5.68
N LEU A 17 7.69 24.13 -6.32
CA LEU A 17 6.47 24.82 -5.90
C LEU A 17 5.21 23.99 -6.22
N CYS A 18 5.16 23.33 -7.37
CA CYS A 18 4.06 22.44 -7.73
C CYS A 18 4.00 21.16 -6.85
N HIS A 19 5.13 20.71 -6.29
CA HIS A 19 5.17 19.58 -5.36
C HIS A 19 4.82 19.96 -3.91
N ARG A 20 4.88 21.25 -3.54
CA ARG A 20 4.71 21.71 -2.16
C ARG A 20 3.25 21.88 -1.70
N ASP A 21 2.29 21.73 -2.60
CA ASP A 21 0.85 21.74 -2.29
C ASP A 21 0.26 20.36 -1.96
N ALA A 22 1.08 19.29 -1.97
CA ALA A 22 0.63 17.96 -1.55
C ALA A 22 0.73 17.72 -0.02
N ASP A 23 1.60 18.46 0.69
CA ASP A 23 1.96 18.16 2.09
C ASP A 23 1.74 19.33 3.06
N ASN A 24 0.58 19.99 3.01
CA ASN A 24 0.11 20.79 4.15
C ASN A 24 -1.34 20.49 4.49
N SER A 25 -1.55 19.41 5.24
CA SER A 25 -2.78 19.24 6.01
C SER A 25 -2.45 18.81 7.44
N ASN A 26 -1.89 19.75 8.22
CA ASN A 26 -1.83 19.61 9.67
C ASN A 26 -2.45 20.83 10.37
N GLY A 27 -3.69 20.64 10.85
CA GLY A 27 -4.08 21.05 12.21
C GLY A 27 -4.80 22.38 12.38
N ALA A 28 -6.12 22.38 12.24
CA ALA A 28 -7.08 22.51 13.36
C ALA A 28 -8.40 23.18 12.92
N PRO A 29 -9.57 22.68 13.39
CA PRO A 29 -10.89 23.15 13.01
C PRO A 29 -11.37 24.23 13.98
N ASP A 30 -12.07 25.27 13.50
CA ASP A 30 -13.07 26.00 14.30
C ASP A 30 -13.88 26.94 13.42
N ALA A 31 -15.03 26.45 12.95
CA ALA A 31 -16.17 27.31 12.58
C ALA A 31 -17.45 26.50 12.80
N HIS A 32 -17.87 26.56 14.06
CA HIS A 32 -19.17 26.18 14.60
C HIS A 32 -20.32 26.51 13.64
N ASN A 33 -20.87 25.49 12.97
CA ASN A 33 -22.25 25.54 12.49
C ASN A 33 -23.00 24.34 13.07
N THR A 34 -23.79 24.67 14.07
CA THR A 34 -24.90 23.94 14.67
C THR A 34 -25.70 23.17 13.64
N GLU A 35 -25.46 21.87 13.54
CA GLU A 35 -26.51 20.85 13.44
C GLU A 35 -26.01 19.63 14.21
N ALA A 36 -26.39 19.57 15.49
CA ALA A 36 -26.24 18.35 16.26
C ALA A 36 -27.07 17.28 15.54
N ILE A 37 -26.42 16.46 14.71
CA ILE A 37 -27.00 15.24 14.18
C ILE A 37 -27.18 14.33 15.41
N ALA A 38 -28.33 14.49 16.08
CA ALA A 38 -28.85 13.55 17.04
C ALA A 38 -29.13 12.27 16.26
N SER A 39 -28.09 11.47 16.07
CA SER A 39 -28.21 10.14 15.50
C SER A 39 -29.03 9.32 16.48
N ASN A 40 -30.25 9.00 16.07
CA ASN A 40 -31.15 8.15 16.83
C ASN A 40 -30.40 6.83 17.13
N PRO A 41 -30.29 6.37 18.39
CA PRO A 41 -29.51 5.16 18.72
C PRO A 41 -29.97 3.90 17.96
N ALA A 42 -31.20 3.91 17.42
CA ALA A 42 -31.68 2.88 16.51
C ALA A 42 -30.96 2.85 15.14
N SER A 43 -30.57 4.00 14.58
CA SER A 43 -29.84 4.08 13.30
C SER A 43 -28.34 3.82 13.46
N ALA A 44 -27.76 4.16 14.61
CA ALA A 44 -26.39 3.79 14.97
C ALA A 44 -26.23 2.25 15.08
N ASN A 45 -27.19 1.56 15.70
CA ASN A 45 -27.16 0.09 15.80
C ASN A 45 -27.44 -0.64 14.48
N ALA A 46 -28.04 0.02 13.49
CA ALA A 46 -28.26 -0.56 12.16
C ALA A 46 -26.94 -0.72 11.38
N PHE A 47 -25.98 0.20 11.55
CA PHE A 47 -24.64 0.11 10.96
C PHE A 47 -23.68 -0.78 11.78
N VAL A 48 -23.90 -0.91 13.10
CA VAL A 48 -23.11 -1.82 13.98
C VAL A 48 -23.59 -3.27 13.92
N LYS A 49 -24.73 -3.55 13.27
CA LYS A 49 -24.93 -4.83 12.56
C LYS A 49 -23.97 -4.86 11.37
N ARG A 50 -22.68 -4.86 11.69
CA ARG A 50 -21.57 -5.34 10.89
C ARG A 50 -22.11 -6.57 10.21
N ASN A 51 -22.45 -6.43 8.94
CA ASN A 51 -22.88 -7.51 8.10
C ASN A 51 -21.77 -8.52 8.27
N LYS A 52 -22.02 -9.57 9.06
CA LYS A 52 -21.02 -10.55 9.46
C LYS A 52 -20.56 -11.05 8.12
N ARG A 53 -19.39 -10.58 7.65
CA ARG A 53 -18.80 -11.06 6.41
C ARG A 53 -18.86 -12.55 6.60
N GLN A 54 -19.73 -13.21 5.85
CA GLN A 54 -19.84 -14.65 5.90
C GLN A 54 -18.48 -15.05 5.37
N TYR A 55 -17.54 -15.27 6.29
CA TYR A 55 -16.29 -15.91 6.00
C TYR A 55 -16.72 -17.31 5.62
N ASN A 56 -17.07 -17.43 4.34
CA ASN A 56 -17.30 -18.68 3.69
C ASN A 56 -15.89 -19.14 3.31
N PRO A 57 -15.29 -20.10 4.02
CA PRO A 57 -14.00 -20.66 3.62
C PRO A 57 -14.08 -21.26 2.20
N ASN A 58 -15.27 -21.55 1.69
CA ASN A 58 -15.54 -21.96 0.31
C ASN A 58 -15.93 -20.78 -0.62
N SER A 59 -15.69 -19.52 -0.22
CA SER A 59 -15.80 -18.36 -1.13
C SER A 59 -14.60 -18.24 -2.06
N TYR A 60 -13.51 -18.93 -1.76
CA TYR A 60 -12.58 -19.31 -2.80
C TYR A 60 -13.34 -20.30 -3.66
N GLY A 61 -13.67 -19.91 -4.90
CA GLY A 61 -14.48 -20.71 -5.82
C GLY A 61 -13.93 -22.12 -5.97
N ALA A 62 -14.61 -22.99 -6.71
CA ALA A 62 -14.21 -24.39 -6.96
C ALA A 62 -12.77 -24.60 -7.54
N ASN A 63 -12.01 -23.51 -7.74
CA ASN A 63 -10.59 -23.45 -8.11
C ASN A 63 -9.73 -22.83 -6.99
N ALA A 64 -10.11 -22.97 -5.73
CA ALA A 64 -9.28 -22.62 -4.58
C ALA A 64 -8.06 -23.56 -4.57
N VAL A 65 -7.07 -23.27 -5.43
CA VAL A 65 -5.74 -23.83 -5.32
C VAL A 65 -5.35 -23.60 -3.86
N GLY A 66 -5.08 -24.70 -3.14
CA GLY A 66 -4.65 -24.62 -1.75
C GLY A 66 -3.47 -23.65 -1.62
N PRO A 67 -3.16 -23.18 -0.40
CA PRO A 67 -2.01 -22.31 -0.19
C PRO A 67 -0.77 -22.91 -0.87
N ASP A 68 -0.09 -22.10 -1.69
CA ASP A 68 1.08 -22.55 -2.44
C ASP A 68 2.14 -23.03 -1.44
N PRO A 69 2.59 -24.30 -1.51
CA PRO A 69 3.62 -24.81 -0.60
C PRO A 69 4.93 -24.03 -0.71
N LEU A 70 5.14 -23.27 -1.79
CA LEU A 70 6.34 -22.48 -2.02
C LEU A 70 6.26 -21.06 -1.45
N GLU A 71 5.08 -20.62 -0.99
CA GLU A 71 4.88 -19.27 -0.45
C GLU A 71 5.83 -18.93 0.72
N PRO A 72 6.09 -19.81 1.70
CA PRO A 72 7.00 -19.48 2.81
C PRO A 72 8.43 -19.21 2.34
N TYR A 73 8.86 -19.89 1.27
CA TYR A 73 10.19 -19.73 0.69
C TYR A 73 10.29 -18.45 -0.13
N ARG A 74 9.19 -18.09 -0.82
CA ARG A 74 9.04 -16.81 -1.51
C ARG A 74 9.15 -15.66 -0.53
N GLU A 75 8.41 -15.69 0.59
CA GLU A 75 8.48 -14.66 1.63
C GLU A 75 9.91 -14.48 2.19
N VAL A 76 10.65 -15.57 2.38
CA VAL A 76 12.05 -15.50 2.82
C VAL A 76 12.97 -14.85 1.77
N CYS A 77 12.74 -15.11 0.47
CA CYS A 77 13.51 -14.48 -0.60
C CYS A 77 13.18 -12.98 -0.73
N GLU A 78 11.91 -12.60 -0.65
CA GLU A 78 11.45 -11.19 -0.72
C GLU A 78 12.00 -10.33 0.45
N LEU A 79 12.28 -10.94 1.60
CA LEU A 79 12.92 -10.25 2.73
C LEU A 79 14.40 -9.90 2.48
N SER A 80 15.05 -10.51 1.49
CA SER A 80 16.44 -10.24 1.12
C SER A 80 16.49 -9.50 -0.21
N PRO A 81 16.96 -8.24 -0.25
CA PRO A 81 16.96 -7.45 -1.49
C PRO A 81 17.81 -8.10 -2.59
N ASP A 82 18.88 -8.82 -2.22
CA ASP A 82 19.72 -9.52 -3.18
C ASP A 82 19.05 -10.78 -3.74
N CYS A 83 18.26 -11.50 -2.93
CA CYS A 83 17.49 -12.66 -3.38
C CYS A 83 16.32 -12.22 -4.26
N ASP A 84 15.60 -11.17 -3.86
CA ASP A 84 14.45 -10.61 -4.56
C ASP A 84 14.83 -10.13 -5.98
N GLU A 85 15.87 -9.29 -6.08
CA GLU A 85 16.36 -8.81 -7.38
C GLU A 85 16.89 -9.97 -8.26
N LEU A 86 17.49 -11.00 -7.65
CA LEU A 86 17.92 -12.18 -8.39
C LEU A 86 16.72 -13.02 -8.86
N ALA A 87 15.68 -13.14 -8.04
CA ALA A 87 14.45 -13.86 -8.37
C ALA A 87 13.74 -13.26 -9.58
N ASP A 88 13.82 -11.94 -9.78
CA ASP A 88 13.31 -11.28 -10.99
C ASP A 88 14.04 -11.68 -12.27
N GLN A 89 15.31 -12.05 -12.16
CA GLN A 89 16.16 -12.42 -13.30
C GLN A 89 16.10 -13.91 -13.63
N ILE A 90 16.05 -14.78 -12.62
CA ILE A 90 16.20 -16.24 -12.78
C ILE A 90 15.05 -17.07 -12.21
N GLY A 91 14.07 -16.42 -11.58
CA GLY A 91 12.98 -17.07 -10.85
C GLY A 91 13.32 -17.37 -9.39
N PHE A 92 12.31 -17.29 -8.52
CA PHE A 92 12.50 -17.39 -7.07
C PHE A 92 13.08 -18.75 -6.62
N GLU A 93 12.70 -19.87 -7.23
CA GLU A 93 13.17 -21.20 -6.81
C GLU A 93 14.69 -21.35 -6.97
N GLU A 94 15.24 -20.77 -8.03
CA GLU A 94 16.67 -20.81 -8.33
C GLU A 94 17.42 -19.75 -7.51
N ALA A 95 16.84 -18.56 -7.35
CA ALA A 95 17.39 -17.53 -6.47
C ALA A 95 17.48 -18.03 -5.01
N TYR A 96 16.38 -18.57 -4.48
CA TYR A 96 16.34 -19.16 -3.14
C TYR A 96 17.40 -20.26 -2.98
N ARG A 97 17.55 -21.14 -3.98
CA ARG A 97 18.56 -22.21 -3.96
C ARG A 97 20.00 -21.70 -3.84
N ARG A 98 20.31 -20.56 -4.44
CA ARG A 98 21.66 -19.96 -4.39
C ARG A 98 21.96 -19.29 -3.04
N PHE A 99 20.96 -18.72 -2.39
CA PHE A 99 21.12 -18.03 -1.11
C PHE A 99 21.00 -18.96 0.10
N TYR A 100 20.01 -19.85 0.07
CA TYR A 100 19.57 -20.61 1.25
C TYR A 100 19.72 -22.12 1.09
N GLY A 101 20.00 -22.63 -0.12
CA GLY A 101 20.10 -24.06 -0.39
C GLY A 101 18.77 -24.69 -0.82
N PRO A 102 18.64 -26.02 -0.76
CA PRO A 102 17.44 -26.72 -1.23
C PRO A 102 16.15 -26.15 -0.64
N LEU A 103 15.10 -26.08 -1.49
CA LEU A 103 13.73 -25.80 -1.08
C LEU A 103 13.21 -26.92 -0.15
#